data_AF-A0A952RII5-F1
#
_entry.id   AF-A0A952RII5-F1
#
_cell.length_a   1.000
_cell.length_b   1.000
_cell.length_c   1.000
_cell.angle_alpha   90.00
_cell.angle_beta   90.00
_cell.angle_gamma   90.00
#
_symmetry.space_group_name_H-M   'P 1'
#
loop_
_entity.id
_entity.type
_entity.pdbx_description
1 polymer ?
#
loop_
_entity_poly.entity_id
_entity_poly.type
_entity_poly.pdbx_seq_one_letter_code
_entity_poly.pdbx_strand_id
1 'polypeptide(L)'
;MESRARKLALAALFPLVACGQLWAAIELTGIALPSPAFVLVLEGLCIAGAIAWTLRRGEREPPELARWWVNGVGVFAVWAVLYFSAGHLTDAPRARTFDDAILARVPLLPAFAPVYLGVHVFGVIPFCVIPEVRLLRRHLLGAVLIVLLSSVLWIALPVRVDRPPIDPALEGFGAWLLRGVYSFDPTTNCFPSAHCAIAVYAAIGLRFARSRPLFGWGIVTAALICVSTVVTHQHYVADVLSGAVLAVLAAYGTQRKRKA
;
A
#
# COMPACT_ATOMS: atom_id res chain seq x y z
N MET A 1 -4.91 5.50 25.64
CA MET A 1 -6.11 6.14 25.08
C MET A 1 -5.66 6.75 23.75
N GLU A 2 -6.25 6.39 22.60
CA GLU A 2 -5.82 6.96 21.31
C GLU A 2 -6.10 8.47 21.28
N SER A 3 -5.08 9.29 20.98
CA SER A 3 -5.27 10.75 20.90
C SER A 3 -6.22 11.14 19.79
N ARG A 4 -6.78 12.34 19.96
CA ARG A 4 -7.63 12.99 18.99
C ARG A 4 -6.97 13.09 17.61
N ALA A 5 -5.66 13.41 17.55
CA ALA A 5 -4.88 13.49 16.31
C ALA A 5 -4.81 12.17 15.53
N ARG A 6 -4.76 11.04 16.25
CA ARG A 6 -4.73 9.69 15.66
C ARG A 6 -6.11 9.25 15.16
N LYS A 7 -7.17 9.57 15.92
CA LYS A 7 -8.55 9.39 15.47
C LYS A 7 -8.87 10.24 14.23
N LEU A 8 -8.33 11.45 14.21
CA LEU A 8 -8.33 12.40 13.09
C LEU A 8 -7.68 11.81 11.83
N ALA A 9 -6.46 11.33 11.97
CA ALA A 9 -5.71 10.71 10.89
C ALA A 9 -6.44 9.48 10.37
N LEU A 10 -6.95 8.63 11.27
CA LEU A 10 -7.72 7.45 10.88
C LEU A 10 -9.00 7.83 10.13
N ALA A 11 -9.73 8.85 10.57
CA ALA A 11 -10.94 9.34 9.92
C ALA A 11 -10.69 10.00 8.55
N ALA A 12 -9.46 10.44 8.26
CA ALA A 12 -9.07 10.96 6.94
C ALA A 12 -8.46 9.88 6.03
N LEU A 13 -7.62 9.01 6.57
CA LEU A 13 -6.90 7.96 5.82
C LEU A 13 -7.80 6.77 5.47
N PHE A 14 -8.75 6.42 6.34
CA PHE A 14 -9.67 5.30 6.09
C PHE A 14 -10.57 5.55 4.87
N PRO A 15 -11.27 6.71 4.74
CA PRO A 15 -12.06 6.99 3.55
C PRO A 15 -11.24 6.98 2.28
N LEU A 16 -9.98 7.41 2.29
CA LEU A 16 -9.14 7.37 1.09
C LEU A 16 -8.93 5.96 0.56
N VAL A 17 -8.65 5.01 1.45
CA VAL A 17 -8.52 3.60 1.06
C VAL A 17 -9.87 3.01 0.64
N ALA A 18 -10.93 3.33 1.37
CA ALA A 18 -12.28 2.84 1.08
C ALA A 18 -12.87 3.42 -0.22
N CYS A 19 -12.58 4.68 -0.55
CA CYS A 19 -12.98 5.34 -1.79
C CYS A 19 -12.35 4.64 -2.99
N GLY A 20 -11.05 4.33 -2.95
CA GLY A 20 -10.41 3.53 -4.01
C GLY A 20 -11.08 2.18 -4.25
N GLN A 21 -11.48 1.48 -3.19
CA GLN A 21 -12.24 0.23 -3.26
C GLN A 21 -13.64 0.43 -3.85
N LEU A 22 -14.32 1.51 -3.46
CA LEU A 22 -15.63 1.88 -3.99
C LEU A 22 -15.57 2.23 -5.49
N TRP A 23 -14.57 3.01 -5.90
CA TRP A 23 -14.35 3.36 -7.29
C TRP A 23 -14.15 2.13 -8.16
N ALA A 24 -13.31 1.20 -7.71
CA ALA A 24 -13.12 -0.08 -8.38
C ALA A 24 -14.44 -0.87 -8.50
N ALA A 25 -15.22 -0.96 -7.41
CA ALA A 25 -16.49 -1.66 -7.41
C ALA A 25 -17.50 -1.03 -8.39
N ILE A 26 -17.58 0.30 -8.46
CA ILE A 26 -18.47 1.01 -9.39
C ILE A 26 -18.06 0.74 -10.84
N GLU A 27 -16.78 0.88 -11.20
CA GLU A 27 -16.33 0.63 -12.58
C GLU A 27 -16.55 -0.82 -13.01
N LEU A 28 -16.44 -1.78 -12.10
CA LEU A 28 -16.75 -3.20 -12.39
C LEU A 28 -18.23 -3.44 -12.73
N THR A 29 -19.14 -2.54 -12.39
CA THR A 29 -20.56 -2.61 -12.80
C THR A 29 -20.81 -2.06 -14.20
N GLY A 30 -19.77 -1.55 -14.88
CA GLY A 30 -19.88 -0.90 -16.19
C GLY A 30 -20.23 0.60 -16.11
N ILE A 31 -20.30 1.18 -14.91
CA ILE A 31 -20.52 2.61 -14.71
C ILE A 31 -19.16 3.32 -14.82
N ALA A 32 -18.97 4.08 -15.90
CA ALA A 32 -17.80 4.94 -16.04
C ALA A 32 -17.83 6.05 -14.99
N LEU A 33 -16.77 6.14 -14.18
CA LEU A 33 -16.63 7.23 -13.24
C LEU A 33 -16.38 8.55 -13.97
N PRO A 34 -16.81 9.69 -13.40
CA PRO A 34 -16.54 11.03 -13.94
C PRO A 34 -15.03 11.28 -14.10
N SER A 35 -14.68 12.36 -14.81
CA SER A 35 -13.28 12.66 -15.17
C SER A 35 -12.33 12.52 -13.96
N PRO A 36 -11.06 12.10 -14.16
CA PRO A 36 -10.11 11.92 -13.06
C PRO A 36 -9.99 13.13 -12.14
N ALA A 37 -10.11 14.34 -12.70
CA ALA A 37 -10.12 15.59 -11.93
C ALA A 37 -11.28 15.66 -10.93
N PHE A 38 -12.48 15.20 -11.30
CA PHE A 38 -13.63 15.19 -10.40
C PHE A 38 -13.47 14.18 -9.26
N VAL A 39 -12.95 12.98 -9.55
CA VAL A 39 -12.67 11.97 -8.52
C VAL A 39 -11.64 12.48 -7.51
N LEU A 40 -10.55 13.09 -7.99
CA LEU A 40 -9.52 13.68 -7.13
C LEU A 40 -10.03 14.88 -6.32
N VAL A 41 -10.92 15.71 -6.88
CA VAL A 41 -11.58 16.81 -6.15
C VAL A 41 -12.48 16.26 -5.04
N LEU A 42 -13.25 15.21 -5.30
CA LEU A 42 -14.08 14.56 -4.27
C LEU A 42 -13.23 13.96 -3.15
N GLU A 43 -12.16 13.25 -3.48
CA GLU A 43 -11.21 12.74 -2.48
C GLU A 43 -10.58 13.87 -1.66
N GLY A 44 -10.17 14.97 -2.33
CA GLY A 44 -9.65 16.17 -1.69
C GLY A 44 -10.66 16.85 -0.76
N LEU A 45 -11.94 16.90 -1.13
CA LEU A 45 -13.02 17.44 -0.30
C LEU A 45 -13.33 16.55 0.90
N CYS A 46 -13.30 15.22 0.75
CA CYS A 46 -13.43 14.29 1.86
C CYS A 46 -12.27 14.44 2.87
N ILE A 47 -11.03 14.61 2.38
CA ILE A 47 -9.86 14.90 3.22
C ILE A 47 -10.04 16.24 3.94
N ALA A 48 -10.37 17.31 3.21
CA ALA A 48 -10.53 18.65 3.77
C ALA A 48 -11.68 18.72 4.78
N GLY A 49 -12.81 18.04 4.51
CA GLY A 49 -13.95 17.92 5.42
C GLY A 49 -13.61 17.16 6.70
N ALA A 50 -12.88 16.05 6.58
CA ALA A 50 -12.39 15.28 7.74
C ALA A 50 -11.41 16.09 8.60
N ILE A 51 -10.56 16.92 7.98
CA ILE A 51 -9.63 17.86 8.65
C ILE A 51 -10.40 19.03 9.30
N ALA A 52 -11.41 19.59 8.64
CA ALA A 52 -12.15 20.75 9.13
C ALA A 52 -13.09 20.42 10.31
N TRP A 53 -13.76 19.26 10.28
CA TRP A 53 -14.69 18.80 11.33
C TRP A 53 -14.01 18.63 12.70
N THR A 54 -12.71 18.39 12.68
CA THR A 54 -11.91 17.87 13.79
C THR A 54 -11.06 18.93 14.48
N LEU A 55 -10.90 20.11 13.88
CA LEU A 55 -10.28 21.30 14.48
C LEU A 55 -11.05 21.90 15.69
N ARG A 56 -12.10 21.25 16.18
CA ARG A 56 -12.94 21.74 17.29
C ARG A 56 -12.71 20.97 18.61
N ARG A 57 -11.65 21.32 19.38
CA ARG A 57 -11.28 20.94 20.79
C ARG A 57 -10.08 19.96 20.94
N GLY A 58 -9.38 19.88 22.08
CA GLY A 58 -8.06 19.18 22.14
C GLY A 58 -7.58 18.66 23.50
N GLU A 59 -6.52 17.83 23.48
CA GLU A 59 -5.63 17.36 24.59
C GLU A 59 -4.24 16.87 24.04
N ARG A 60 -3.18 16.75 24.89
CA ARG A 60 -1.74 16.54 24.54
C ARG A 60 -1.20 15.09 24.71
N GLU A 61 -0.22 14.69 23.88
CA GLU A 61 0.48 13.37 23.83
C GLU A 61 2.03 13.51 23.95
N PRO A 62 2.78 12.42 24.25
CA PRO A 62 4.25 12.39 24.17
C PRO A 62 4.78 12.72 22.75
N PRO A 63 5.93 13.40 22.60
CA PRO A 63 6.39 13.95 21.31
C PRO A 63 6.55 12.92 20.19
N GLU A 64 6.91 11.69 20.54
CA GLU A 64 7.17 10.60 19.59
C GLU A 64 5.89 10.02 18.99
N LEU A 65 4.79 10.03 19.76
CA LEU A 65 3.48 9.58 19.31
C LEU A 65 2.75 10.66 18.51
N ALA A 66 3.01 11.94 18.82
CA ALA A 66 2.46 13.10 18.12
C ALA A 66 3.04 13.28 16.70
N ARG A 67 4.27 12.81 16.44
CA ARG A 67 4.95 12.84 15.13
C ARG A 67 4.80 11.54 14.33
N TRP A 68 3.70 10.81 14.52
CA TRP A 68 3.44 9.54 13.82
C TRP A 68 3.60 9.65 12.30
N TRP A 69 3.21 10.80 11.71
CA TRP A 69 3.29 11.07 10.28
C TRP A 69 4.73 11.10 9.77
N VAL A 70 5.70 11.53 10.61
CA VAL A 70 7.13 11.53 10.25
C VAL A 70 7.62 10.11 10.01
N ASN A 71 7.14 9.13 10.78
CA ASN A 71 7.53 7.74 10.60
C ASN A 71 6.95 7.17 9.29
N GLY A 72 5.66 7.41 9.02
CA GLY A 72 5.03 6.97 7.78
C GLY A 72 5.64 7.62 6.54
N VAL A 73 5.76 8.94 6.53
CA VAL A 73 6.39 9.71 5.45
C VAL A 73 7.86 9.37 5.30
N GLY A 74 8.59 9.16 6.40
CA GLY A 74 9.99 8.77 6.39
C GLY A 74 10.22 7.41 5.76
N VAL A 75 9.41 6.40 6.11
CA VAL A 75 9.46 5.08 5.45
C VAL A 75 9.13 5.20 3.97
N PHE A 76 8.10 5.99 3.61
CA PHE A 76 7.75 6.21 2.21
C PHE A 76 8.88 6.88 1.43
N ALA A 77 9.55 7.88 2.00
CA ALA A 77 10.70 8.53 1.38
C ALA A 77 11.87 7.57 1.18
N VAL A 78 12.20 6.76 2.20
CA VAL A 78 13.23 5.72 2.10
C VAL A 78 12.88 4.70 1.02
N TRP A 79 11.63 4.24 0.98
CA TRP A 79 11.12 3.35 -0.05
C TRP A 79 11.27 3.97 -1.44
N ALA A 80 10.80 5.21 -1.66
CA ALA A 80 10.85 5.85 -2.96
C ALA A 80 12.29 5.95 -3.48
N VAL A 81 13.22 6.41 -2.63
CA VAL A 81 14.65 6.50 -3.00
C VAL A 81 15.18 5.13 -3.41
N LEU A 82 15.00 4.10 -2.58
CA LEU A 82 15.54 2.78 -2.85
C LEU A 82 14.86 2.09 -4.04
N TYR A 83 13.56 2.28 -4.20
CA TYR A 83 12.74 1.70 -5.27
C TYR A 83 13.16 2.24 -6.63
N PHE A 84 13.21 3.56 -6.80
CA PHE A 84 13.63 4.16 -8.06
C PHE A 84 15.13 3.94 -8.32
N SER A 85 15.96 3.93 -7.28
CA SER A 85 17.38 3.58 -7.43
C SER A 85 17.56 2.14 -7.94
N ALA A 86 16.85 1.16 -7.36
CA ALA A 86 16.90 -0.23 -7.82
C ALA A 86 16.43 -0.35 -9.28
N GLY A 87 15.36 0.37 -9.66
CA GLY A 87 14.89 0.43 -11.04
C GLY A 87 15.93 0.99 -12.00
N HIS A 88 16.65 2.05 -11.62
CA HIS A 88 17.74 2.62 -12.43
C HIS A 88 18.99 1.76 -12.52
N LEU A 89 19.25 0.92 -11.52
CA LEU A 89 20.41 0.03 -11.47
C LEU A 89 20.19 -1.31 -12.19
N THR A 90 18.97 -1.59 -12.64
CA THR A 90 18.59 -2.88 -13.25
C THR A 90 18.20 -2.70 -14.71
N ASP A 91 18.48 -3.73 -15.52
CA ASP A 91 18.23 -3.72 -16.96
C ASP A 91 17.03 -4.61 -17.29
N ALA A 92 15.91 -3.99 -17.67
CA ALA A 92 14.63 -4.69 -17.87
C ALA A 92 14.70 -5.81 -18.94
N PRO A 93 15.23 -5.59 -20.15
CA PRO A 93 15.46 -6.66 -21.13
C PRO A 93 16.20 -7.90 -20.60
N ARG A 94 17.10 -7.73 -19.63
CA ARG A 94 17.92 -8.81 -19.04
C ARG A 94 17.36 -9.34 -17.72
N ALA A 95 16.33 -8.70 -17.17
CA ALA A 95 15.65 -9.15 -15.96
C ALA A 95 14.92 -10.46 -16.19
N ARG A 96 14.82 -11.27 -15.13
CA ARG A 96 14.15 -12.57 -15.17
C ARG A 96 12.64 -12.37 -15.27
N THR A 97 11.96 -13.27 -15.95
CA THR A 97 10.50 -13.43 -15.84
C THR A 97 10.21 -14.74 -15.13
N PHE A 98 9.06 -14.85 -14.49
CA PHE A 98 8.56 -16.13 -14.04
C PHE A 98 7.59 -16.70 -15.06
N ASP A 99 7.61 -18.02 -15.21
CA ASP A 99 6.58 -18.74 -15.96
C ASP A 99 5.37 -18.92 -15.03
N ASP A 100 4.46 -17.95 -15.07
CA ASP A 100 3.24 -17.97 -14.27
C ASP A 100 2.02 -18.24 -15.16
N ALA A 101 1.70 -19.52 -15.29
CA ALA A 101 0.51 -19.98 -15.98
C ALA A 101 -0.79 -19.40 -15.38
N ILE A 102 -0.79 -18.94 -14.13
CA ILE A 102 -1.95 -18.28 -13.52
C ILE A 102 -2.10 -16.88 -14.11
N LEU A 103 -1.06 -16.05 -14.06
CA LEU A 103 -1.11 -14.68 -14.57
C LEU A 103 -1.52 -14.63 -16.06
N ALA A 104 -1.07 -15.60 -16.86
CA ALA A 104 -1.45 -15.74 -18.27
C ALA A 104 -2.97 -15.92 -18.51
N ARG A 105 -3.73 -16.34 -17.49
CA ARG A 105 -5.19 -16.53 -17.54
C ARG A 105 -5.97 -15.42 -16.83
N VAL A 106 -5.29 -14.52 -16.12
CA VAL A 106 -5.93 -13.43 -15.38
C VAL A 106 -6.20 -12.26 -16.33
N PRO A 107 -7.46 -11.84 -16.51
CA PRO A 107 -7.77 -10.68 -17.32
C PRO A 107 -7.18 -9.41 -16.69
N LEU A 108 -6.75 -8.47 -17.54
CA LEU A 108 -6.37 -7.14 -17.08
C LEU A 108 -7.63 -6.40 -16.60
N LEU A 109 -7.64 -5.95 -15.33
CA LEU A 109 -8.74 -5.20 -14.73
C LEU A 109 -8.26 -3.81 -14.28
N PRO A 110 -8.27 -2.79 -15.16
CA PRO A 110 -7.80 -1.45 -14.81
C PRO A 110 -8.58 -0.79 -13.67
N ALA A 111 -9.85 -1.17 -13.48
CA ALA A 111 -10.69 -0.73 -12.36
C ALA A 111 -10.04 -0.95 -10.98
N PHE A 112 -9.10 -1.90 -10.84
CA PHE A 112 -8.40 -2.16 -9.58
C PHE A 112 -7.20 -1.22 -9.32
N ALA A 113 -6.85 -0.32 -10.24
CA ALA A 113 -5.74 0.61 -10.06
C ALA A 113 -5.86 1.54 -8.81
N PRO A 114 -7.04 2.07 -8.44
CA PRO A 114 -7.20 2.80 -7.19
C PRO A 114 -6.95 1.91 -5.96
N VAL A 115 -7.37 0.63 -6.00
CA VAL A 115 -7.12 -0.33 -4.92
C VAL A 115 -5.63 -0.62 -4.79
N TYR A 116 -4.94 -0.82 -5.91
CA TYR A 116 -3.48 -0.95 -5.98
C TYR A 116 -2.78 0.26 -5.33
N LEU A 117 -3.11 1.48 -5.73
CA LEU A 117 -2.50 2.68 -5.16
C LEU A 117 -2.86 2.92 -3.69
N GLY A 118 -3.96 2.33 -3.21
CA GLY A 118 -4.40 2.40 -1.82
C GLY A 118 -3.36 1.94 -0.80
N VAL A 119 -2.37 1.13 -1.20
CA VAL A 119 -1.29 0.68 -0.29
C VAL A 119 -0.53 1.84 0.34
N HIS A 120 -0.33 2.95 -0.38
CA HIS A 120 0.47 4.07 0.08
C HIS A 120 -0.16 4.77 1.28
N VAL A 121 -1.50 4.82 1.28
CA VAL A 121 -2.28 5.35 2.42
C VAL A 121 -2.40 4.28 3.49
N PHE A 122 -2.73 3.04 3.10
CA PHE A 122 -2.96 1.93 4.03
C PHE A 122 -1.72 1.59 4.88
N GLY A 123 -0.52 1.64 4.29
CA GLY A 123 0.75 1.41 4.98
C GLY A 123 1.05 2.42 6.10
N VAL A 124 0.44 3.61 6.07
CA VAL A 124 0.61 4.66 7.08
C VAL A 124 -0.32 4.46 8.29
N ILE A 125 -1.50 3.88 8.08
CA ILE A 125 -2.56 3.74 9.10
C ILE A 125 -2.07 3.07 10.41
N PRO A 126 -1.25 1.99 10.39
CA PRO A 126 -0.73 1.37 11.61
C PRO A 126 0.00 2.34 12.55
N PHE A 127 0.75 3.31 12.00
CA PHE A 127 1.49 4.29 12.79
C PHE A 127 0.57 5.22 13.60
N CYS A 128 -0.69 5.38 13.17
CA CYS A 128 -1.71 6.13 13.87
C CYS A 128 -2.29 5.36 15.06
N VAL A 129 -2.47 4.04 14.93
CA VAL A 129 -3.26 3.24 15.89
C VAL A 129 -2.42 2.51 16.92
N ILE A 130 -1.12 2.28 16.66
CA ILE A 130 -0.25 1.56 17.59
C ILE A 130 -0.10 2.37 18.91
N PRO A 131 -0.51 1.80 20.07
CA PRO A 131 -0.71 2.58 21.29
C PRO A 131 0.54 2.81 22.13
N GLU A 132 1.65 2.11 21.84
CA GLU A 132 2.89 2.16 22.63
C GLU A 132 4.09 2.52 21.76
N VAL A 133 4.94 3.44 22.23
CA VAL A 133 6.19 3.84 21.56
C VAL A 133 7.06 2.64 21.21
N ARG A 134 7.23 1.71 22.15
CA ARG A 134 8.04 0.50 21.93
C ARG A 134 7.50 -0.34 20.77
N LEU A 135 6.18 -0.50 20.68
CA LEU A 135 5.55 -1.23 19.57
C LEU A 135 5.66 -0.44 18.27
N LEU A 136 5.51 0.89 18.32
CA LEU A 136 5.65 1.77 17.17
C LEU A 136 7.06 1.68 16.57
N ARG A 137 8.11 1.77 17.40
CA ARG A 137 9.51 1.63 16.96
C ARG A 137 9.81 0.26 16.38
N ARG A 138 9.25 -0.81 16.96
CA ARG A 138 9.36 -2.17 16.43
C ARG A 138 8.65 -2.31 15.09
N HIS A 139 7.46 -1.72 14.96
CA HIS A 139 6.70 -1.72 13.72
C HIS A 139 7.47 -0.98 12.61
N LEU A 140 8.00 0.21 12.92
CA LEU A 140 8.88 1.00 12.05
C LEU A 140 10.10 0.19 11.58
N LEU A 141 10.81 -0.46 12.50
CA LEU A 141 11.96 -1.29 12.17
C LEU A 141 11.59 -2.40 11.17
N GLY A 142 10.46 -3.09 11.38
CA GLY A 142 10.03 -4.14 10.44
C GLY A 142 9.65 -3.59 9.07
N ALA A 143 9.02 -2.43 8.99
CA ALA A 143 8.73 -1.77 7.71
C ALA A 143 10.02 -1.39 6.95
N VAL A 144 11.01 -0.82 7.66
CA VAL A 144 12.33 -0.52 7.08
C VAL A 144 13.04 -1.78 6.61
N LEU A 145 13.00 -2.87 7.39
CA LEU A 145 13.60 -4.16 7.00
C LEU A 145 12.93 -4.75 5.75
N ILE A 146 11.61 -4.67 5.62
CA ILE A 146 10.89 -5.12 4.42
C ILE A 146 11.41 -4.35 3.20
N VAL A 147 11.48 -3.02 3.27
CA VAL A 147 11.96 -2.18 2.18
C VAL A 147 13.40 -2.55 1.82
N LEU A 148 14.31 -2.57 2.80
CA LEU A 148 15.73 -2.86 2.57
C LEU A 148 15.96 -4.25 1.96
N LEU A 149 15.32 -5.29 2.52
CA LEU A 149 15.48 -6.66 2.02
C LEU A 149 14.92 -6.80 0.60
N SER A 150 13.78 -6.16 0.32
CA SER A 150 13.21 -6.15 -1.03
C SER A 150 14.15 -5.43 -2.00
N SER A 151 14.69 -4.28 -1.64
CA SER A 151 15.62 -3.52 -2.48
C SER A 151 16.91 -4.26 -2.80
N VAL A 152 17.47 -4.98 -1.82
CA VAL A 152 18.64 -5.86 -2.06
C VAL A 152 18.28 -6.95 -3.07
N LEU A 153 17.11 -7.58 -2.95
CA LEU A 153 16.68 -8.64 -3.85
C LEU A 153 16.35 -8.11 -5.26
N TRP A 154 15.74 -6.94 -5.41
CA TRP A 154 15.48 -6.35 -6.73
C TRP A 154 16.77 -6.10 -7.51
N ILE A 155 17.85 -5.71 -6.84
CA ILE A 155 19.15 -5.47 -7.48
C ILE A 155 19.87 -6.79 -7.75
N ALA A 156 19.90 -7.71 -6.77
CA ALA A 156 20.62 -8.98 -6.90
C ALA A 156 19.90 -10.00 -7.81
N LEU A 157 18.57 -9.90 -7.88
CA LEU A 157 17.67 -10.79 -8.59
C LEU A 157 16.53 -9.95 -9.22
N PRO A 158 16.82 -9.17 -10.27
CA PRO A 158 15.78 -8.38 -10.93
C PRO A 158 14.78 -9.33 -11.61
N VAL A 159 13.52 -9.20 -11.21
CA VAL A 159 12.39 -9.93 -11.79
C VAL A 159 11.43 -8.91 -12.38
N ARG A 160 11.02 -9.12 -13.62
CA ARG A 160 10.05 -8.27 -14.30
C ARG A 160 8.78 -9.00 -14.67
N VAL A 161 7.69 -8.23 -14.74
CA VAL A 161 6.41 -8.63 -15.32
C VAL A 161 6.22 -7.88 -16.64
N ASP A 162 5.85 -8.63 -17.68
CA ASP A 162 5.44 -8.04 -18.95
C ASP A 162 4.00 -7.57 -18.87
N ARG A 163 3.84 -6.24 -18.78
CA ARG A 163 2.55 -5.58 -18.68
C ARG A 163 1.86 -5.57 -20.05
N PRO A 164 0.61 -6.05 -20.17
CA PRO A 164 -0.14 -5.97 -21.41
C PRO A 164 -0.45 -4.52 -21.77
N PRO A 165 -0.57 -4.16 -23.06
CA PRO A 165 -0.98 -2.81 -23.44
C PRO A 165 -2.41 -2.53 -22.97
N ILE A 166 -2.64 -1.31 -22.50
CA ILE A 166 -3.98 -0.81 -22.17
C ILE A 166 -4.53 -0.13 -23.43
N ASP A 167 -5.69 -0.57 -23.91
CA ASP A 167 -6.36 0.04 -25.06
C ASP A 167 -6.49 1.57 -24.84
N PRO A 168 -5.93 2.43 -25.72
CA PRO A 168 -6.06 3.88 -25.61
C PRO A 168 -7.50 4.39 -25.60
N ALA A 169 -8.44 3.67 -26.21
CA ALA A 169 -9.86 4.01 -26.23
C ALA A 169 -10.59 3.65 -24.92
N LEU A 170 -9.97 2.89 -24.02
CA LEU A 170 -10.57 2.53 -22.74
C LEU A 170 -10.66 3.75 -21.81
N GLU A 171 -11.87 4.25 -21.60
CA GLU A 171 -12.13 5.33 -20.66
C GLU A 171 -12.26 4.82 -19.21
N GLY A 172 -12.34 5.74 -18.25
CA GLY A 172 -12.49 5.41 -16.82
C GLY A 172 -11.29 5.82 -15.97
N PHE A 173 -11.55 6.05 -14.69
CA PHE A 173 -10.57 6.47 -13.70
C PHE A 173 -9.53 5.37 -13.46
N GLY A 174 -9.95 4.10 -13.39
CA GLY A 174 -9.03 2.97 -13.24
C GLY A 174 -8.06 2.84 -14.42
N ALA A 175 -8.56 2.96 -15.66
CA ALA A 175 -7.73 2.94 -16.86
C ALA A 175 -6.76 4.13 -16.92
N TRP A 176 -7.23 5.33 -16.56
CA TRP A 176 -6.37 6.52 -16.45
C TRP A 176 -5.25 6.34 -15.42
N LEU A 177 -5.58 5.87 -14.21
CA LEU A 177 -4.60 5.60 -13.17
C LEU A 177 -3.61 4.53 -13.59
N LEU A 178 -4.08 3.40 -14.14
CA LEU A 178 -3.21 2.30 -14.51
C LEU A 178 -2.22 2.69 -15.60
N ARG A 179 -2.62 3.51 -16.58
CA ARG A 179 -1.70 4.08 -17.58
C ARG A 179 -0.60 4.90 -16.92
N GLY A 180 -0.96 5.75 -15.94
CA GLY A 180 0.01 6.50 -15.15
C GLY A 180 0.97 5.59 -14.38
N VAL A 181 0.45 4.54 -13.74
CA VAL A 181 1.30 3.55 -13.06
C VAL A 181 2.25 2.89 -14.07
N TYR A 182 1.76 2.42 -15.21
CA TYR A 182 2.57 1.77 -16.23
C TYR A 182 3.65 2.70 -16.82
N SER A 183 3.42 4.01 -16.87
CA SER A 183 4.40 4.97 -17.40
C SER A 183 5.53 5.33 -16.45
N PHE A 184 5.30 5.25 -15.13
CA PHE A 184 6.29 5.69 -14.12
C PHE A 184 6.92 4.54 -13.33
N ASP A 185 6.23 3.40 -13.22
CA ASP A 185 6.63 2.32 -12.34
C ASP A 185 7.70 1.42 -12.99
N PRO A 186 8.90 1.26 -12.40
CA PRO A 186 9.91 0.35 -12.90
C PRO A 186 9.38 -1.08 -13.00
N THR A 187 9.67 -1.76 -14.10
CA THR A 187 9.15 -3.12 -14.35
C THR A 187 9.95 -4.21 -13.66
N THR A 188 11.14 -3.92 -13.11
CA THR A 188 12.13 -4.91 -12.62
C THR A 188 12.11 -5.15 -11.10
N ASN A 189 11.28 -4.42 -10.37
CA ASN A 189 11.19 -4.48 -8.91
C ASN A 189 10.09 -5.45 -8.43
N CYS A 190 9.85 -6.55 -9.14
CA CYS A 190 8.69 -7.41 -8.86
C CYS A 190 8.89 -8.33 -7.65
N PHE A 191 10.03 -9.04 -7.55
CA PHE A 191 10.21 -10.11 -6.56
C PHE A 191 11.20 -9.75 -5.44
N PRO A 192 10.84 -9.92 -4.16
CA PRO A 192 9.48 -10.15 -3.64
C PRO A 192 8.63 -8.88 -3.77
N SER A 193 7.30 -9.01 -3.73
CA SER A 193 6.42 -7.84 -3.79
C SER A 193 6.47 -7.06 -2.47
N ALA A 194 7.22 -5.97 -2.42
CA ALA A 194 7.19 -5.04 -1.28
C ALA A 194 5.81 -4.41 -1.12
N HIS A 195 5.07 -4.22 -2.22
CA HIS A 195 3.70 -3.71 -2.23
C HIS A 195 2.78 -4.62 -1.39
N CYS A 196 2.77 -5.93 -1.68
CA CYS A 196 2.01 -6.90 -0.90
C CYS A 196 2.57 -7.07 0.52
N ALA A 197 3.90 -7.02 0.69
CA ALA A 197 4.53 -7.10 2.00
C ALA A 197 4.07 -5.96 2.92
N ILE A 198 4.06 -4.71 2.44
CA ILE A 198 3.60 -3.56 3.21
C ILE A 198 2.11 -3.65 3.50
N ALA A 199 1.27 -4.09 2.55
CA ALA A 199 -0.16 -4.28 2.79
C ALA A 199 -0.42 -5.31 3.91
N VAL A 200 0.17 -6.50 3.82
CA VAL A 200 0.03 -7.54 4.84
C VAL A 200 0.62 -7.10 6.19
N TYR A 201 1.78 -6.43 6.17
CA TYR A 201 2.43 -5.91 7.37
C TYR A 201 1.61 -4.81 8.03
N ALA A 202 0.92 -3.98 7.26
CA ALA A 202 0.01 -2.96 7.76
C ALA A 202 -1.20 -3.59 8.46
N ALA A 203 -1.85 -4.58 7.83
CA ALA A 203 -2.93 -5.34 8.47
C ALA A 203 -2.48 -5.99 9.79
N ILE A 204 -1.27 -6.57 9.82
CA ILE A 204 -0.63 -7.07 11.04
C ILE A 204 -0.50 -5.96 12.09
N GLY A 205 -0.05 -4.77 11.71
CA GLY A 205 0.06 -3.62 12.61
C GLY A 205 -1.28 -3.20 13.23
N LEU A 206 -2.37 -3.30 12.47
CA LEU A 206 -3.73 -2.97 12.96
C LEU A 206 -4.23 -3.91 14.05
N ARG A 207 -3.63 -5.09 14.26
CA ARG A 207 -3.97 -5.96 15.41
C ARG A 207 -3.68 -5.30 16.77
N PHE A 208 -2.79 -4.30 16.79
CA PHE A 208 -2.48 -3.53 17.99
C PHE A 208 -3.49 -2.42 18.25
N ALA A 209 -4.35 -2.11 17.27
CA ALA A 209 -5.49 -1.25 17.51
C ALA A 209 -6.43 -1.92 18.50
N ARG A 210 -7.03 -1.14 19.41
CA ARG A 210 -8.06 -1.64 20.33
C ARG A 210 -9.43 -1.78 19.66
N SER A 211 -9.45 -2.19 18.39
CA SER A 211 -10.65 -2.28 17.54
C SER A 211 -10.61 -3.53 16.66
N ARG A 212 -11.44 -4.53 17.01
CA ARG A 212 -11.60 -5.76 16.21
C ARG A 212 -12.14 -5.50 14.79
N PRO A 213 -13.12 -4.61 14.60
CA PRO A 213 -13.60 -4.27 13.25
C PRO A 213 -12.50 -3.67 12.37
N LEU A 214 -11.66 -2.78 12.93
CA LEU A 214 -10.57 -2.17 12.17
C LEU A 214 -9.52 -3.20 11.74
N PHE A 215 -9.20 -4.17 12.61
CA PHE A 215 -8.30 -5.26 12.25
C PHE A 215 -8.89 -6.15 11.15
N GLY A 216 -10.18 -6.51 11.25
CA GLY A 216 -10.88 -7.27 10.22
C GLY A 216 -10.89 -6.55 8.87
N TRP A 217 -11.21 -5.25 8.85
CA TRP A 217 -11.11 -4.41 7.66
C TRP A 217 -9.69 -4.38 7.09
N GLY A 218 -8.67 -4.32 7.94
CA GLY A 218 -7.28 -4.37 7.54
C GLY A 218 -6.91 -5.64 6.78
N ILE A 219 -7.39 -6.81 7.24
CA ILE A 219 -7.18 -8.09 6.56
C ILE A 219 -7.82 -8.08 5.17
N VAL A 220 -9.08 -7.66 5.07
CA VAL A 220 -9.80 -7.59 3.79
C VAL A 220 -9.10 -6.62 2.83
N THR A 221 -8.69 -5.46 3.32
CA THR A 221 -7.97 -4.45 2.54
C THR A 221 -6.63 -4.96 2.04
N ALA A 222 -5.85 -5.63 2.88
CA ALA A 222 -4.58 -6.23 2.46
C ALA A 222 -4.78 -7.30 1.39
N ALA A 223 -5.81 -8.14 1.53
CA ALA A 223 -6.15 -9.15 0.53
C ALA A 223 -6.56 -8.51 -0.81
N LEU A 224 -7.40 -7.46 -0.78
CA LEU A 224 -7.80 -6.72 -1.98
C LEU A 224 -6.60 -6.05 -2.68
N ILE A 225 -5.66 -5.49 -1.91
CA ILE A 225 -4.41 -4.93 -2.47
C ILE A 225 -3.57 -6.05 -3.09
N CYS A 226 -3.44 -7.21 -2.44
CA CYS A 226 -2.70 -8.34 -3.03
C CYS A 226 -3.34 -8.80 -4.35
N VAL A 227 -4.68 -8.92 -4.39
CA VAL A 227 -5.42 -9.26 -5.62
C VAL A 227 -5.23 -8.18 -6.68
N SER A 228 -5.29 -6.90 -6.31
CA SER A 228 -5.15 -5.79 -7.27
C SER A 228 -3.81 -5.85 -7.99
N THR A 229 -2.72 -6.26 -7.32
CA THR A 229 -1.41 -6.39 -7.98
C THR A 229 -1.38 -7.42 -9.12
N VAL A 230 -2.13 -8.52 -8.99
CA VAL A 230 -2.17 -9.59 -10.01
C VAL A 230 -3.08 -9.18 -11.16
N VAL A 231 -4.29 -8.70 -10.87
CA VAL A 231 -5.27 -8.33 -11.92
C VAL A 231 -4.90 -7.04 -12.66
N THR A 232 -4.00 -6.22 -12.10
CA THR A 232 -3.38 -5.09 -12.80
C THR A 232 -2.04 -5.45 -13.47
N HIS A 233 -1.66 -6.73 -13.46
CA HIS A 233 -0.44 -7.26 -14.07
C HIS A 233 0.84 -6.55 -13.59
N GLN A 234 0.90 -6.24 -12.29
CA GLN A 234 2.08 -5.66 -11.64
C GLN A 234 3.01 -6.72 -11.05
N HIS A 235 2.43 -7.83 -10.61
CA HIS A 235 3.14 -8.88 -9.89
C HIS A 235 2.62 -10.27 -10.29
N TYR A 236 3.53 -11.24 -10.30
CA TYR A 236 3.19 -12.65 -10.32
C TYR A 236 2.62 -13.11 -8.98
N VAL A 237 1.90 -14.23 -8.95
CA VAL A 237 1.38 -14.80 -7.69
C VAL A 237 2.53 -15.15 -6.74
N ALA A 238 3.66 -15.62 -7.27
CA ALA A 238 4.86 -15.89 -6.49
C ALA A 238 5.42 -14.63 -5.78
N ASP A 239 5.36 -13.46 -6.42
CA ASP A 239 5.79 -12.19 -5.83
C ASP A 239 4.88 -11.79 -4.66
N VAL A 240 3.56 -11.99 -4.82
CA VAL A 240 2.55 -11.72 -3.80
C VAL A 240 2.78 -12.59 -2.57
N LEU A 241 2.93 -13.90 -2.77
CA LEU A 241 3.14 -14.86 -1.69
C LEU A 241 4.47 -14.61 -0.95
N SER A 242 5.55 -14.35 -1.68
CA SER A 242 6.85 -14.01 -1.09
C SER A 242 6.79 -12.71 -0.29
N GLY A 243 6.07 -11.70 -0.79
CA GLY A 243 5.79 -10.46 -0.04
C GLY A 243 5.04 -10.70 1.26
N ALA A 244 3.98 -11.53 1.24
CA ALA A 244 3.23 -11.90 2.43
C ALA A 244 4.10 -12.65 3.46
N VAL A 245 4.95 -13.59 3.01
CA VAL A 245 5.92 -14.29 3.87
C VAL A 245 6.90 -13.30 4.49
N LEU A 246 7.46 -12.39 3.69
CA LEU A 246 8.38 -11.36 4.18
C LEU A 246 7.75 -10.49 5.28
N ALA A 247 6.48 -10.10 5.11
CA ALA A 247 5.73 -9.35 6.11
C ALA A 247 5.59 -10.11 7.44
N VAL A 248 5.25 -11.40 7.37
CA VAL A 248 5.12 -12.27 8.55
C VAL A 248 6.47 -12.43 9.26
N LEU A 249 7.55 -12.66 8.51
CA LEU A 249 8.90 -12.78 9.06
C LEU A 249 9.36 -11.48 9.73
N ALA A 250 9.14 -10.34 9.09
CA ALA A 250 9.46 -9.03 9.66
C ALA A 250 8.67 -8.77 10.95
N ALA A 251 7.37 -9.09 10.96
CA ALA A 251 6.54 -8.96 12.16
C ALA A 251 7.01 -9.90 13.27
N TYR A 252 7.33 -11.15 12.94
CA TYR A 252 7.84 -12.12 13.90
C TYR A 252 9.18 -11.67 14.50
N GLY A 253 10.13 -11.22 13.68
CA GLY A 253 11.45 -10.78 14.14
C GLY A 253 11.43 -9.53 15.00
N THR A 254 10.54 -8.58 14.71
CA THR A 254 10.54 -7.26 15.36
C THR A 254 9.51 -7.12 16.48
N GLN A 255 8.37 -7.81 16.40
CA GLN A 255 7.24 -7.57 17.29
C GLN A 255 7.06 -8.65 18.37
N ARG A 256 7.87 -9.72 18.37
CA ARG A 256 7.81 -10.76 19.41
C ARG A 256 8.14 -10.17 20.79
N LYS A 257 7.40 -10.59 21.82
CA LYS A 257 7.83 -10.37 23.21
C LYS A 257 9.10 -11.22 23.39
N ARG A 258 10.27 -10.57 23.49
CA ARG A 258 11.45 -11.23 24.04
C ARG A 258 11.08 -11.56 25.49
N LYS A 259 11.11 -12.84 25.87
CA LYS A 259 11.10 -13.21 27.29
C LYS A 259 12.35 -12.54 27.88
N ALA A 260 12.13 -11.64 28.83
CA ALA A 260 13.21 -11.09 29.66
C ALA A 260 13.77 -12.22 30.51
#